data_AF-A0A1B6EZI6-F1
#
_entry.id   AF-A0A1B6EZI6-F1
#
_cell.length_a   1.000
_cell.length_b   1.000
_cell.length_c   1.000
_cell.angle_alpha   90.00
_cell.angle_beta   90.00
_cell.angle_gamma   90.00
#
_symmetry.space_group_name_H-M   'P 1'
#
loop_
_entity.id
_entity.type
_entity.pdbx_description
1 polymer ?
#
loop_
_entity_poly.entity_id
_entity_poly.type
_entity_poly.pdbx_seq_one_letter_code
_entity_poly.pdbx_strand_id
1 'polypeptide(L)'
;MSSNPQTINVQSYIRVRPLKQKERRTNHLEFLSKEITIKSENGRNDKCLTFDKVFDENIKQETVYNTVVRPMIKEVLQGYNCTVFAYGQTGTGKTYTMTGEQTIPGQENVHAGIIPRVMEDIFNELETSNWKYQVSVIYIELYNEKLRNLLDSQNTVEDSIMDSSNIQMLDDRDGGVVLKGLVPIPVKSRDEAFKILCEGAEKRQSASTSMNLNSSRSHTIFTINVNIKEMAIDDREDVMRIGKLHLVDLAGSENASKSGASDMANRNAFGVNRRLTEASNINRSLLTLGRVITSITENNPHIPYRESKLTRILRDSLGGRTKTCIIGTISPAQSNLDETESTLNYAYKARSIKNKPEKNRNISDKEFMQVVDGKISHLKHELDSLRQAEGFYISTETSEEMVSRVQELENCLKNSEEDYNKLNTVYLEKQEIFKQLNTDYGSKCLEYDNLKKSFNTEMKSYKGELDRLSK
;
A
#
# COMPACT_ATOMS: atom_id res chain seq x y z
N MET A 1 8.24 37.33 -12.69
CA MET A 1 9.18 36.84 -11.66
C MET A 1 8.57 35.61 -11.03
N SER A 2 9.00 34.40 -11.41
CA SER A 2 8.56 33.17 -10.76
C SER A 2 9.16 33.13 -9.35
N SER A 3 8.34 33.32 -8.32
CA SER A 3 8.74 33.08 -6.94
C SER A 3 9.27 31.65 -6.84
N ASN A 4 10.52 31.47 -6.40
CA ASN A 4 11.06 30.14 -6.14
C ASN A 4 10.08 29.36 -5.24
N PRO A 5 9.75 28.10 -5.56
CA PRO A 5 8.79 27.34 -4.77
C PRO A 5 9.28 27.24 -3.33
N GLN A 6 8.46 27.76 -2.40
CA GLN A 6 8.80 27.75 -0.99
C GLN A 6 8.87 26.30 -0.51
N THR A 7 9.98 25.96 0.13
CA THR A 7 10.13 24.65 0.76
C THR A 7 9.24 24.61 2.00
N ILE A 8 8.36 23.62 2.08
CA ILE A 8 7.50 23.40 3.25
C ILE A 8 7.75 22.02 3.84
N ASN A 9 7.58 21.90 5.15
CA ASN A 9 7.66 20.62 5.82
C ASN A 9 6.36 19.83 5.62
N VAL A 10 6.45 18.50 5.62
CA VAL A 10 5.28 17.63 5.76
C VAL A 10 4.58 17.95 7.08
N GLN A 11 3.27 18.14 7.05
CA GLN A 11 2.48 18.35 8.26
C GLN A 11 2.15 17.02 8.94
N SER A 12 2.18 17.02 10.26
CA SER A 12 1.94 15.83 11.08
C SER A 12 0.85 16.10 12.11
N TYR A 13 -0.18 15.28 12.08
CA TYR A 13 -1.33 15.35 12.98
C TYR A 13 -1.48 14.02 13.69
N ILE A 14 -1.78 14.04 14.98
CA ILE A 14 -2.08 12.82 15.74
C ILE A 14 -3.55 12.81 16.09
N ARG A 15 -4.22 11.68 15.87
CA ARG A 15 -5.61 11.46 16.25
C ARG A 15 -5.71 10.30 17.21
N VAL A 16 -6.11 10.60 18.44
CA VAL A 16 -6.35 9.59 19.48
C VAL A 16 -7.78 9.10 19.34
N ARG A 17 -7.99 7.79 19.22
CA ARG A 17 -9.35 7.23 19.25
C ARG A 17 -9.82 6.95 20.69
N PRO A 18 -11.13 6.99 20.97
CA PRO A 18 -11.67 6.55 22.25
C PRO A 18 -11.21 5.15 22.66
N LEU A 19 -11.10 4.91 23.97
CA LEU A 19 -10.91 3.57 24.53
C LEU A 19 -12.08 2.65 24.20
N LYS A 20 -11.77 1.42 23.81
CA LYS A 20 -12.77 0.35 23.67
C LYS A 20 -13.11 -0.21 25.06
N GLN A 21 -14.28 -0.83 25.20
CA GLN A 21 -14.78 -1.35 26.49
C GLN A 21 -13.81 -2.26 27.26
N LYS A 22 -12.94 -3.00 26.56
CA LYS A 22 -11.96 -3.92 27.17
C LYS A 22 -10.56 -3.31 27.38
N GLU A 23 -10.34 -2.08 26.94
CA GLU A 23 -9.03 -1.44 26.97
C GLU A 23 -8.86 -0.60 28.24
N ARG A 24 -7.61 -0.54 28.74
CA ARG A 24 -7.23 0.32 29.87
C ARG A 24 -6.30 1.41 29.38
N ARG A 25 -6.52 2.65 29.81
CA ARG A 25 -5.66 3.78 29.48
C ARG A 25 -4.23 3.52 29.98
N THR A 26 -3.25 3.91 29.17
CA THR A 26 -1.85 3.96 29.62
C THR A 26 -1.58 5.19 30.48
N ASN A 27 -0.75 5.04 31.51
CA ASN A 27 -0.20 6.17 32.27
C ASN A 27 1.11 6.69 31.67
N HIS A 28 1.61 6.06 30.60
CA HIS A 28 2.88 6.39 29.96
C HIS A 28 2.75 7.46 28.87
N LEU A 29 1.54 7.85 28.49
CA LEU A 29 1.32 8.89 27.48
C LEU A 29 0.57 10.07 28.09
N GLU A 30 1.13 11.26 27.92
CA GLU A 30 0.48 12.51 28.25
C GLU A 30 0.23 13.31 26.97
N PHE A 31 -1.02 13.72 26.75
CA PHE A 31 -1.46 14.36 25.52
C PHE A 31 -1.72 15.86 25.77
N LEU A 32 -1.04 16.71 25.02
CA LEU A 32 -1.27 18.14 24.92
C LEU A 32 -1.64 18.51 23.48
N SER A 33 -2.16 19.71 23.24
CA SER A 33 -2.71 20.10 21.93
C SER A 33 -1.75 19.99 20.74
N LYS A 34 -0.43 20.03 20.99
CA LYS A 34 0.63 19.93 19.96
C LYS A 34 1.75 18.98 20.38
N GLU A 35 1.69 18.39 21.57
CA GLU A 35 2.79 17.63 22.13
C GLU A 35 2.27 16.34 22.75
N ILE A 36 3.05 15.28 22.63
CA ILE A 36 2.79 14.03 23.34
C ILE A 36 4.08 13.64 24.07
N THR A 37 3.97 13.47 25.37
CA THR A 37 5.07 13.04 26.22
C THR A 37 4.95 11.55 26.50
N ILE A 38 5.98 10.80 26.12
CA ILE A 38 6.15 9.38 26.42
C ILE A 38 6.99 9.28 27.70
N LYS A 39 6.37 8.83 28.80
CA LYS A 39 6.99 8.75 30.13
C LYS A 39 7.83 7.50 30.26
N SER A 40 9.09 7.68 30.67
CA SER A 40 10.00 6.59 30.98
C SER A 40 9.59 5.91 32.29
N GLU A 41 9.71 4.59 32.37
CA GLU A 41 9.48 3.82 33.61
C GLU A 41 10.31 4.33 34.80
N ASN A 42 11.48 4.93 34.52
CA ASN A 42 12.41 5.42 35.53
C ASN A 42 12.29 6.95 35.77
N GLY A 43 11.36 7.64 35.09
CA GLY A 43 11.09 9.08 35.24
C GLY A 43 12.24 10.03 34.89
N ARG A 44 13.33 9.54 34.28
CA ARG A 44 14.55 10.32 33.99
C ARG A 44 14.76 10.65 32.52
N ASN A 45 13.99 10.06 31.61
CA ASN A 45 14.17 10.18 30.14
C ASN A 45 12.83 10.26 29.41
N ASP A 46 11.94 11.13 29.86
CA ASP A 46 10.66 11.35 29.18
C ASP A 46 10.91 11.95 27.79
N LYS A 47 10.25 11.40 26.77
CA LYS A 47 10.40 11.83 25.39
C LYS A 47 9.20 12.68 24.99
N CYS A 48 9.42 13.98 24.80
CA CYS A 48 8.41 14.88 24.26
C CYS A 48 8.49 14.92 22.73
N LEU A 49 7.37 14.66 22.05
CA LEU A 49 7.22 14.71 20.60
C LEU A 49 6.24 15.81 20.21
N THR A 50 6.68 16.75 19.38
CA THR A 50 5.85 17.87 18.91
C THR A 50 5.30 17.61 17.51
N PHE A 51 4.01 17.90 17.32
CA PHE A 51 3.24 17.76 16.09
C PHE A 51 2.53 19.08 15.74
N ASP A 52 1.94 19.16 14.55
CA ASP A 52 1.18 20.36 14.14
C ASP A 52 -0.14 20.47 14.91
N LYS A 53 -0.76 19.32 15.23
CA LYS A 53 -1.86 19.21 16.21
C LYS A 53 -2.04 17.78 16.71
N VAL A 54 -2.49 17.65 17.95
CA VAL A 54 -2.96 16.40 18.56
C VAL A 54 -4.45 16.55 18.83
N PHE A 55 -5.24 15.65 18.27
CA PHE A 55 -6.67 15.57 18.50
C PHE A 55 -6.96 14.54 19.58
N ASP A 56 -7.71 14.96 20.60
CA ASP A 56 -8.17 14.09 21.68
C ASP A 56 -9.25 13.09 21.22
N GLU A 57 -9.67 12.25 22.15
CA GLU A 57 -10.62 11.16 21.92
C GLU A 57 -12.04 11.63 21.62
N ASN A 58 -12.40 12.84 22.02
CA ASN A 58 -13.74 13.41 21.85
C ASN A 58 -13.87 14.23 20.57
N ILE A 59 -12.79 14.33 19.77
CA ILE A 59 -12.78 15.11 18.55
C ILE A 59 -13.79 14.58 17.52
N LYS A 60 -14.54 15.51 16.90
CA LYS A 60 -15.47 15.19 15.82
C LYS A 60 -14.75 15.07 14.47
N GLN A 61 -15.32 14.27 13.57
CA GLN A 61 -14.82 14.10 12.18
C GLN A 61 -14.69 15.43 11.45
N GLU A 62 -15.70 16.28 11.59
CA GLU A 62 -15.75 17.59 10.96
C GLU A 62 -14.57 18.49 11.41
N THR A 63 -14.24 18.48 12.70
CA THR A 63 -13.13 19.29 13.22
C THR A 63 -11.77 18.81 12.70
N VAL A 64 -11.58 17.49 12.57
CA VAL A 64 -10.38 16.91 11.95
C VAL A 64 -10.29 17.35 10.48
N TYR A 65 -11.38 17.20 9.73
CA TYR A 65 -11.45 17.63 8.32
C TYR A 65 -11.16 19.13 8.13
N ASN A 66 -11.85 19.98 8.89
CA ASN A 66 -11.70 21.44 8.83
C ASN A 66 -10.30 21.92 9.18
N THR A 67 -9.63 21.24 10.11
CA THR A 67 -8.25 21.59 10.50
C THR A 67 -7.24 21.12 9.44
N VAL A 68 -7.36 19.87 8.98
CA VAL A 68 -6.28 19.20 8.23
C VAL A 68 -6.43 19.37 6.71
N VAL A 69 -7.64 19.22 6.19
CA VAL A 69 -7.86 18.97 4.74
C VAL A 69 -8.53 20.15 4.07
N ARG A 70 -9.48 20.83 4.73
CA ARG A 70 -10.18 21.99 4.15
C ARG A 70 -9.23 23.08 3.62
N PRO A 71 -8.11 23.41 4.28
CA PRO A 71 -7.13 24.36 3.72
C PRO A 71 -6.51 23.87 2.40
N MET A 72 -6.34 22.56 2.22
CA MET A 72 -5.77 21.95 1.02
C MET A 72 -6.72 21.98 -0.17
N ILE A 73 -8.05 22.05 0.05
CA ILE A 73 -9.02 22.14 -1.05
C ILE A 73 -8.75 23.38 -1.91
N LYS A 74 -8.52 24.52 -1.26
CA LYS A 74 -8.19 25.77 -1.96
C LYS A 74 -6.91 25.65 -2.78
N GLU A 75 -5.91 24.94 -2.27
CA GLU A 75 -4.65 24.69 -2.95
C GLU A 75 -4.85 23.81 -4.19
N VAL A 76 -5.65 22.75 -4.06
CA VAL A 76 -6.00 21.86 -5.18
C VAL A 76 -6.72 22.65 -6.28
N LEU A 77 -7.72 23.46 -5.92
CA LEU A 77 -8.45 24.31 -6.88
C LEU A 77 -7.54 25.37 -7.53
N GLN A 78 -6.45 25.77 -6.87
CA GLN A 78 -5.45 26.65 -7.46
C GLN A 78 -4.48 25.92 -8.41
N GLY A 79 -4.48 24.59 -8.44
CA GLY A 79 -3.64 23.76 -9.30
C GLY A 79 -2.45 23.09 -8.60
N TYR A 80 -2.44 23.00 -7.27
CA TYR A 80 -1.44 22.24 -6.54
C TYR A 80 -1.81 20.75 -6.44
N ASN A 81 -0.78 19.91 -6.31
CA ASN A 81 -0.95 18.53 -5.91
C ASN A 81 -0.90 18.44 -4.38
N CYS A 82 -1.83 17.70 -3.78
CA CYS A 82 -1.93 17.47 -2.34
C CYS A 82 -2.05 15.97 -2.01
N THR A 83 -1.52 15.55 -0.88
CA THR A 83 -1.64 14.17 -0.36
C THR A 83 -1.93 14.16 1.13
N VAL A 84 -2.91 13.34 1.54
CA VAL A 84 -3.28 13.11 2.93
C VAL A 84 -3.11 11.63 3.24
N PHE A 85 -2.30 11.31 4.26
CA PHE A 85 -2.08 9.95 4.74
C PHE A 85 -2.83 9.68 6.04
N ALA A 86 -3.43 8.49 6.17
CA ALA A 86 -3.75 7.90 7.46
C ALA A 86 -2.81 6.74 7.76
N TYR A 87 -2.10 6.79 8.89
CA TYR A 87 -1.09 5.80 9.30
C TYR A 87 -1.27 5.38 10.76
N GLY A 88 -1.00 4.11 11.07
CA GLY A 88 -1.07 3.57 12.42
C GLY A 88 -1.50 2.10 12.44
N GLN A 89 -1.57 1.52 13.63
CA GLN A 89 -1.94 0.11 13.82
C GLN A 89 -3.39 -0.18 13.35
N THR A 90 -3.70 -1.42 12.99
CA THR A 90 -5.06 -1.88 12.73
C THR A 90 -6.03 -1.55 13.87
N GLY A 91 -7.21 -1.04 13.53
CA GLY A 91 -8.24 -0.72 14.53
C GLY A 91 -7.96 0.52 15.38
N THR A 92 -6.98 1.36 15.01
CA THR A 92 -6.75 2.70 15.59
C THR A 92 -7.57 3.81 14.95
N GLY A 93 -8.19 3.55 13.79
CA GLY A 93 -9.13 4.49 13.16
C GLY A 93 -8.68 5.12 11.84
N LYS A 94 -7.72 4.52 11.11
CA LYS A 94 -7.31 4.98 9.76
C LYS A 94 -8.49 5.10 8.78
N THR A 95 -9.17 3.99 8.50
CA THR A 95 -10.34 3.95 7.62
C THR A 95 -11.51 4.78 8.17
N TYR A 96 -11.71 4.83 9.49
CA TYR A 96 -12.69 5.73 10.11
C TYR A 96 -12.34 7.21 9.85
N THR A 97 -11.07 7.58 9.84
CA THR A 97 -10.64 8.94 9.52
C THR A 97 -10.82 9.25 8.04
N MET A 98 -10.45 8.33 7.16
CA MET A 98 -10.50 8.56 5.71
C MET A 98 -11.91 8.46 5.14
N THR A 99 -12.64 7.38 5.41
CA THR A 99 -13.98 7.13 4.87
C THR A 99 -15.07 7.44 5.90
N GLY A 100 -14.85 7.09 7.17
CA GLY A 100 -15.88 7.20 8.21
C GLY A 100 -16.87 6.04 8.20
N GLU A 101 -17.99 6.23 8.88
CA GLU A 101 -19.13 5.31 8.78
C GLU A 101 -19.79 5.42 7.41
N GLN A 102 -20.46 4.35 6.97
CA GLN A 102 -21.09 4.33 5.64
C GLN A 102 -22.01 5.54 5.47
N THR A 103 -21.68 6.36 4.48
CA THR A 103 -22.48 7.51 4.04
C THR A 103 -23.59 7.00 3.13
N ILE A 104 -24.84 7.23 3.52
CA ILE A 104 -25.99 7.02 2.65
C ILE A 104 -26.11 8.26 1.75
N PRO A 105 -26.15 8.12 0.42
CA PRO A 105 -26.32 9.25 -0.49
C PRO A 105 -27.56 10.08 -0.11
N GLY A 106 -27.41 11.41 -0.07
CA GLY A 106 -28.50 12.34 0.26
C GLY A 106 -28.81 12.52 1.75
N GLN A 107 -28.07 11.87 2.66
CA GLN A 107 -28.22 12.07 4.11
C GLN A 107 -26.96 12.67 4.72
N GLU A 108 -27.13 13.68 5.58
CA GLU A 108 -26.02 14.18 6.40
C GLU A 108 -25.55 13.10 7.36
N ASN A 109 -24.27 12.72 7.24
CA ASN A 109 -23.64 11.80 8.16
C ASN A 109 -22.56 12.54 8.96
N VAL A 110 -22.85 12.80 10.24
CA VAL A 110 -21.90 13.44 11.17
C VAL A 110 -20.61 12.62 11.32
N HIS A 111 -20.68 11.31 11.12
CA HIS A 111 -19.56 10.37 11.20
C HIS A 111 -18.84 10.14 9.85
N ALA A 112 -19.25 10.84 8.78
CA ALA A 112 -18.53 10.85 7.50
C ALA A 112 -17.07 11.30 7.70
N GLY A 113 -16.13 10.57 7.09
CA GLY A 113 -14.70 10.83 7.16
C GLY A 113 -14.24 11.95 6.23
N ILE A 114 -12.96 11.96 5.91
CA ILE A 114 -12.33 12.97 5.04
C ILE A 114 -12.81 12.88 3.59
N ILE A 115 -12.73 11.71 2.95
CA ILE A 115 -13.06 11.53 1.53
C ILE A 115 -14.46 12.05 1.17
N PRO A 116 -15.55 11.64 1.87
CA PRO A 116 -16.88 12.15 1.56
C PRO A 116 -17.01 13.68 1.71
N ARG A 117 -16.40 14.26 2.75
CA ARG A 117 -16.41 15.71 3.00
C ARG A 117 -15.60 16.49 1.96
N VAL A 118 -14.49 15.92 1.50
CA VAL A 118 -13.68 16.48 0.40
C VAL A 118 -14.52 16.56 -0.87
N MET A 119 -15.24 15.49 -1.23
CA MET A 119 -16.07 15.50 -2.43
C MET A 119 -17.15 16.58 -2.33
N GLU A 120 -17.83 16.67 -1.19
CA GLU A 120 -18.82 17.71 -0.94
C GLU A 120 -18.24 19.13 -1.06
N ASP A 121 -17.14 19.43 -0.36
CA ASP A 121 -16.53 20.76 -0.39
C ASP A 121 -15.99 21.13 -1.79
N ILE A 122 -15.40 20.19 -2.53
CA ILE A 122 -14.91 20.45 -3.89
C ILE A 122 -16.09 20.85 -4.79
N PHE A 123 -17.19 20.11 -4.79
CA PHE A 123 -18.35 20.45 -5.62
C PHE A 123 -18.99 21.77 -5.18
N ASN A 124 -19.13 22.02 -3.87
CA ASN A 124 -19.67 23.27 -3.35
C ASN A 124 -18.84 24.49 -3.79
N GLU A 125 -17.51 24.42 -3.69
CA GLU A 125 -16.61 25.52 -4.12
C GLU A 125 -16.67 25.73 -5.64
N LEU A 126 -16.73 24.64 -6.42
CA LEU A 126 -16.80 24.69 -7.89
C LEU A 126 -18.14 25.29 -8.39
N GLU A 127 -19.26 24.88 -7.80
CA GLU A 127 -20.61 25.38 -8.12
C GLU A 127 -20.76 26.85 -7.75
N THR A 128 -20.19 27.27 -6.61
CA THR A 128 -20.21 28.68 -6.15
C THR A 128 -19.33 29.58 -7.03
N SER A 129 -18.26 29.04 -7.60
CA SER A 129 -17.28 29.82 -8.37
C SER A 129 -17.66 30.04 -9.85
N ASN A 130 -18.74 29.41 -10.33
CA ASN A 130 -19.20 29.45 -11.74
C ASN A 130 -18.09 29.15 -12.76
N TRP A 131 -17.11 28.32 -12.39
CA TRP A 131 -16.04 27.90 -13.29
C TRP A 131 -16.52 26.77 -14.20
N LYS A 132 -15.94 26.65 -15.39
CA LYS A 132 -16.06 25.42 -16.19
C LYS A 132 -15.07 24.41 -15.63
N TYR A 133 -15.54 23.25 -15.19
CA TYR A 133 -14.68 22.25 -14.57
C TYR A 133 -14.99 20.83 -15.02
N GLN A 134 -14.02 19.94 -14.83
CA GLN A 134 -14.18 18.50 -14.92
C GLN A 134 -13.50 17.86 -13.71
N VAL A 135 -14.28 17.14 -12.92
CA VAL A 135 -13.78 16.31 -11.82
C VAL A 135 -13.72 14.86 -12.30
N SER A 136 -12.64 14.16 -11.96
CA SER A 136 -12.54 12.72 -12.17
C SER A 136 -11.86 12.03 -10.99
N VAL A 137 -12.21 10.79 -10.75
CA VAL A 137 -11.68 10.01 -9.62
C VAL A 137 -11.04 8.71 -10.08
N ILE A 138 -10.07 8.26 -9.29
CA ILE A 138 -9.44 6.95 -9.41
C ILE A 138 -9.45 6.35 -8.00
N TYR A 139 -9.84 5.09 -7.88
CA TYR A 139 -9.75 4.38 -6.61
C TYR A 139 -9.00 3.07 -6.80
N ILE A 140 -7.83 2.97 -6.18
CA ILE A 140 -6.99 1.78 -6.27
C ILE A 140 -6.76 1.14 -4.91
N GLU A 141 -6.62 -0.17 -4.94
CA GLU A 141 -6.13 -0.98 -3.84
C GLU A 141 -4.75 -1.53 -4.19
N LEU A 142 -3.80 -1.40 -3.26
CA LEU A 142 -2.50 -2.04 -3.31
C LEU A 142 -2.47 -3.13 -2.22
N TYR A 143 -2.45 -4.38 -2.67
CA TYR A 143 -2.36 -5.54 -1.79
C TYR A 143 -1.28 -6.48 -2.30
N ASN A 144 -0.36 -6.88 -1.41
CA ASN A 144 0.71 -7.82 -1.74
C ASN A 144 1.51 -7.40 -3.00
N GLU A 145 1.85 -6.11 -3.10
CA GLU A 145 2.53 -5.49 -4.27
C GLU A 145 1.77 -5.67 -5.61
N LYS A 146 0.46 -5.99 -5.58
CA LYS A 146 -0.43 -6.00 -6.74
C LYS A 146 -1.41 -4.83 -6.65
N LEU A 147 -1.58 -4.13 -7.77
CA LEU A 147 -2.51 -3.03 -7.89
C LEU A 147 -3.83 -3.55 -8.45
N ARG A 148 -4.94 -3.07 -7.91
CA ARG A 148 -6.30 -3.39 -8.36
C ARG A 148 -7.10 -2.11 -8.48
N ASN A 149 -7.81 -1.95 -9.59
CA ASN A 149 -8.78 -0.87 -9.75
C ASN A 149 -10.07 -1.23 -9.01
N LEU A 150 -10.47 -0.43 -8.03
CA LEU A 150 -11.71 -0.64 -7.27
C LEU A 150 -12.96 -0.16 -7.99
N LEU A 151 -12.81 0.61 -9.08
CA LEU A 151 -13.95 1.15 -9.82
C LEU A 151 -14.23 0.42 -11.15
N ASP A 152 -13.46 -0.62 -11.45
CA ASP A 152 -13.63 -1.36 -12.71
C ASP A 152 -14.96 -2.13 -12.72
N SER A 153 -15.76 -1.93 -13.77
CA SER A 153 -17.07 -2.56 -13.97
C SER A 153 -16.99 -3.99 -14.51
N GLN A 154 -15.83 -4.44 -14.97
CA GLN A 154 -15.65 -5.73 -15.68
C GLN A 154 -15.23 -6.92 -14.79
N ASN A 155 -15.29 -6.81 -13.45
CA ASN A 155 -14.98 -7.96 -12.59
C ASN A 155 -16.19 -8.90 -12.43
N THR A 156 -16.60 -9.55 -13.52
CA THR A 156 -17.36 -10.81 -13.45
C THR A 156 -16.41 -11.94 -13.10
N VAL A 157 -16.87 -12.87 -12.25
CA VAL A 157 -16.04 -13.88 -11.55
C VAL A 157 -15.26 -14.82 -12.49
N GLU A 158 -15.66 -14.92 -13.76
CA GLU A 158 -15.05 -15.79 -14.77
C GLU A 158 -13.78 -15.23 -15.44
N ASP A 159 -13.55 -13.90 -15.40
CA ASP A 159 -12.36 -13.27 -16.03
C ASP A 159 -11.13 -13.22 -15.11
N SER A 160 -11.26 -13.75 -13.88
CA SER A 160 -10.24 -13.68 -12.83
C SER A 160 -8.95 -14.46 -13.12
N ILE A 161 -8.90 -15.25 -14.20
CA ILE A 161 -7.73 -16.03 -14.62
C ILE A 161 -6.93 -15.33 -15.74
N MET A 162 -7.52 -14.37 -16.47
CA MET A 162 -6.82 -13.65 -17.55
C MET A 162 -6.78 -12.12 -17.41
N ASP A 163 -7.72 -11.48 -16.69
CA ASP A 163 -7.87 -10.01 -16.69
C ASP A 163 -7.70 -9.37 -15.31
N SER A 164 -6.65 -9.74 -14.59
CA SER A 164 -6.07 -8.78 -13.64
C SER A 164 -5.37 -7.69 -14.45
N SER A 165 -6.17 -6.75 -14.95
CA SER A 165 -5.78 -5.56 -15.71
C SER A 165 -4.38 -5.09 -15.31
N ASN A 166 -3.43 -5.23 -16.23
CA ASN A 166 -2.01 -4.96 -16.03
C ASN A 166 -1.78 -3.46 -15.76
N ILE A 167 -2.04 -3.00 -14.54
CA ILE A 167 -1.71 -1.63 -14.10
C ILE A 167 -0.19 -1.55 -14.07
N GLN A 168 0.38 -0.91 -15.08
CA GLN A 168 1.83 -0.71 -15.21
C GLN A 168 2.22 0.63 -14.60
N MET A 169 3.30 0.63 -13.83
CA MET A 169 3.86 1.86 -13.26
C MET A 169 5.03 2.34 -14.10
N LEU A 170 4.83 3.47 -14.76
CA LEU A 170 5.83 4.14 -15.58
C LEU A 170 6.37 5.34 -14.82
N ASP A 171 7.68 5.58 -14.92
CA ASP A 171 8.28 6.80 -14.38
C ASP A 171 8.02 7.94 -15.39
N ASP A 172 7.52 9.07 -14.92
CA ASP A 172 7.29 10.27 -15.74
C ASP A 172 8.60 11.01 -16.02
N ARG A 173 8.65 11.80 -17.10
CA ARG A 173 9.81 12.64 -17.46
C ARG A 173 10.15 13.65 -16.36
N ASP A 174 9.15 14.09 -15.63
CA ASP A 174 9.27 15.02 -14.50
C ASP A 174 9.61 14.34 -13.16
N GLY A 175 9.86 13.02 -13.16
CA GLY A 175 10.22 12.26 -11.97
C GLY A 175 9.03 11.71 -11.16
N GLY A 176 7.79 11.99 -11.59
CA GLY A 176 6.58 11.40 -11.03
C GLY A 176 6.35 9.94 -11.45
N VAL A 177 5.22 9.35 -11.04
CA VAL A 177 4.82 8.00 -11.45
C VAL A 177 3.44 8.03 -12.10
N VAL A 178 3.35 7.47 -13.31
CA VAL A 178 2.11 7.33 -14.08
C VAL A 178 1.65 5.88 -14.03
N LEU A 179 0.38 5.67 -13.68
CA LEU A 179 -0.26 4.37 -13.67
C LEU A 179 -0.99 4.14 -15.00
N LYS A 180 -0.37 3.40 -15.92
CA LYS A 180 -0.99 3.01 -17.20
C LYS A 180 -2.01 1.90 -16.95
N GLY A 181 -3.14 1.95 -17.65
CA GLY A 181 -4.25 1.01 -17.48
C GLY A 181 -5.31 1.45 -16.46
N LEU A 182 -5.13 2.63 -15.83
CA LEU A 182 -6.15 3.27 -15.01
C LEU A 182 -6.80 4.41 -15.80
N VAL A 183 -8.11 4.29 -16.03
CA VAL A 183 -8.92 5.35 -16.63
C VAL A 183 -9.60 6.13 -15.50
N PRO A 184 -9.35 7.45 -15.35
CA PRO A 184 -10.09 8.27 -14.41
C PRO A 184 -11.58 8.30 -14.77
N ILE A 185 -12.45 8.05 -13.79
CA ILE A 185 -13.89 8.08 -13.99
C ILE A 185 -14.38 9.52 -13.79
N PRO A 186 -15.01 10.16 -14.79
CA PRO A 186 -15.56 11.50 -14.64
C PRO A 186 -16.72 11.47 -13.65
N VAL A 187 -16.82 12.51 -12.81
CA VAL A 187 -17.87 12.65 -11.80
C VAL A 187 -18.52 14.01 -11.96
N LYS A 188 -19.84 14.04 -12.11
CA LYS A 188 -20.61 15.25 -12.47
C LYS A 188 -21.28 15.90 -11.27
N SER A 189 -21.53 15.16 -10.20
CA SER A 189 -22.17 15.68 -9.00
C SER A 189 -21.61 15.04 -7.74
N ARG A 190 -21.88 15.70 -6.61
CA ARG A 190 -21.62 15.17 -5.27
C ARG A 190 -22.24 13.78 -5.08
N ASP A 191 -23.48 13.57 -5.51
CA ASP A 191 -24.18 12.28 -5.31
C ASP A 191 -23.56 11.14 -6.12
N GLU A 192 -23.09 11.44 -7.35
CA GLU A 192 -22.35 10.48 -8.17
C GLU A 192 -20.99 10.12 -7.53
N ALA A 193 -20.31 11.11 -6.95
CA ALA A 193 -19.07 10.89 -6.19
C ALA A 193 -19.28 9.93 -5.02
N PHE A 194 -20.34 10.15 -4.25
CA PHE A 194 -20.69 9.30 -3.12
C PHE A 194 -21.01 7.88 -3.57
N LYS A 195 -21.78 7.72 -4.64
CA LYS A 195 -22.08 6.40 -5.21
C LYS A 195 -20.81 5.64 -5.60
N ILE A 196 -19.89 6.30 -6.32
CA ILE A 196 -18.61 5.70 -6.72
C ILE A 196 -17.75 5.31 -5.50
N LEU A 197 -17.75 6.14 -4.46
CA LEU A 197 -17.04 5.83 -3.21
C LEU A 197 -17.64 4.58 -2.53
N CYS A 198 -18.97 4.49 -2.44
CA CYS A 198 -19.66 3.34 -1.88
C CYS A 198 -19.39 2.06 -2.69
N GLU A 199 -19.52 2.11 -4.02
CA GLU A 199 -19.22 0.98 -4.91
C GLU A 199 -17.78 0.47 -4.72
N GLY A 200 -16.80 1.38 -4.65
CA GLY A 200 -15.41 1.02 -4.41
C GLY A 200 -15.18 0.44 -3.01
N ALA A 201 -15.86 0.95 -1.99
CA ALA A 201 -15.80 0.43 -0.63
C ALA A 201 -16.42 -0.98 -0.53
N GLU A 202 -17.55 -1.22 -1.19
CA GLU A 202 -18.18 -2.54 -1.28
C GLU A 202 -17.28 -3.53 -2.01
N LYS A 203 -16.66 -3.14 -3.13
CA LYS A 203 -15.68 -3.97 -3.87
C LYS A 203 -14.40 -4.26 -3.08
N ARG A 204 -14.01 -3.38 -2.15
CA ARG A 204 -12.94 -3.64 -1.18
C ARG A 204 -13.38 -4.68 -0.15
N GLN A 205 -14.61 -4.56 0.36
CA GLN A 205 -15.16 -5.48 1.34
C GLN A 205 -15.42 -6.87 0.77
N SER A 206 -16.02 -6.99 -0.42
CA SER A 206 -16.30 -8.29 -1.07
C SER A 206 -15.02 -9.04 -1.41
N ALA A 207 -13.98 -8.35 -1.87
CA ALA A 207 -12.65 -8.92 -2.08
C ALA A 207 -12.03 -9.43 -0.77
N SER A 208 -12.29 -8.72 0.34
CA SER A 208 -11.87 -9.14 1.68
C SER A 208 -12.49 -10.47 2.09
N THR A 209 -13.80 -10.62 1.88
CA THR A 209 -14.53 -11.86 2.21
C THR A 209 -14.18 -13.02 1.28
N SER A 210 -14.05 -12.77 -0.03
CA SER A 210 -13.83 -13.81 -1.05
C SER A 210 -12.40 -14.37 -1.05
N MET A 211 -11.39 -13.54 -0.77
CA MET A 211 -9.97 -13.96 -0.82
C MET A 211 -9.32 -14.18 0.56
N ASN A 212 -10.10 -14.13 1.66
CA ASN A 212 -9.56 -13.94 3.02
C ASN A 212 -8.61 -12.72 3.12
N LEU A 213 -8.79 -11.70 2.26
CA LEU A 213 -8.10 -10.43 2.41
C LEU A 213 -8.61 -9.80 3.70
N ASN A 214 -7.72 -9.40 4.59
CA ASN A 214 -8.12 -8.48 5.65
C ASN A 214 -8.00 -7.06 5.09
N SER A 215 -9.06 -6.24 5.17
CA SER A 215 -9.00 -4.85 4.72
C SER A 215 -7.93 -4.03 5.45
N SER A 216 -7.49 -4.50 6.62
CA SER A 216 -6.37 -3.95 7.37
C SER A 216 -4.99 -4.23 6.76
N ARG A 217 -4.93 -5.06 5.71
CA ARG A 217 -3.69 -5.55 5.07
C ARG A 217 -3.48 -4.99 3.66
N SER A 218 -4.42 -4.21 3.14
CA SER A 218 -4.27 -3.50 1.87
C SER A 218 -4.23 -2.00 2.09
N HIS A 219 -3.48 -1.30 1.24
CA HIS A 219 -3.51 0.16 1.16
C HIS A 219 -4.53 0.57 0.13
N THR A 220 -5.25 1.66 0.36
CA THR A 220 -6.08 2.26 -0.69
C THR A 220 -5.69 3.69 -0.96
N ILE A 221 -5.80 4.09 -2.22
CA ILE A 221 -5.49 5.43 -2.69
C ILE A 221 -6.69 5.90 -3.51
N PHE A 222 -7.42 6.87 -2.97
CA PHE A 222 -8.48 7.57 -3.67
C PHE A 222 -7.92 8.88 -4.20
N THR A 223 -7.84 9.02 -5.52
CA THR A 223 -7.30 10.21 -6.18
C THR A 223 -8.42 10.99 -6.82
N ILE A 224 -8.47 12.28 -6.53
CA ILE A 224 -9.40 13.23 -7.16
C ILE A 224 -8.57 14.16 -8.05
N ASN A 225 -8.91 14.20 -9.33
CA ASN A 225 -8.35 15.16 -10.28
C ASN A 225 -9.40 16.23 -10.57
N VAL A 226 -9.00 17.49 -10.45
CA VAL A 226 -9.86 18.64 -10.70
C VAL A 226 -9.23 19.47 -11.82
N ASN A 227 -9.89 19.51 -12.96
CA ASN A 227 -9.49 20.34 -14.10
C ASN A 227 -10.44 21.53 -14.16
N ILE A 228 -9.91 22.75 -14.03
CA ILE A 228 -10.69 24.00 -14.07
C ILE A 228 -10.24 24.80 -15.27
N LYS A 229 -11.19 25.11 -16.14
CA LYS A 229 -11.03 26.04 -17.25
C LYS A 229 -11.28 27.46 -16.76
N GLU A 230 -10.24 28.26 -16.75
CA GLU A 230 -10.30 29.68 -16.45
C GLU A 230 -10.45 30.45 -17.76
N MET A 231 -11.59 31.11 -17.92
CA MET A 231 -11.84 31.97 -19.08
C MET A 231 -11.05 33.27 -18.92
N ALA A 232 -10.33 33.65 -19.98
CA ALA A 232 -9.58 34.90 -19.95
C ALA A 232 -10.52 36.13 -19.88
N ILE A 233 -10.11 37.16 -19.12
CA ILE A 233 -10.89 38.40 -18.93
C ILE A 233 -10.56 39.46 -20.00
N ASP A 234 -9.39 39.34 -20.66
CA ASP A 234 -8.92 40.13 -21.82
C ASP A 234 -8.46 39.14 -22.91
N ASP A 235 -8.05 39.60 -24.11
CA ASP A 235 -7.56 38.87 -25.32
C ASP A 235 -6.45 37.78 -25.12
N ARG A 236 -6.22 37.31 -23.90
CA ARG A 236 -5.39 36.18 -23.52
C ARG A 236 -6.11 34.86 -23.82
N GLU A 237 -5.33 33.79 -23.97
CA GLU A 237 -5.88 32.45 -24.15
C GLU A 237 -6.50 31.92 -22.86
N ASP A 238 -7.60 31.19 -22.99
CA ASP A 238 -8.17 30.36 -21.92
C ASP A 238 -7.10 29.40 -21.39
N VAL A 239 -7.05 29.24 -20.07
CA VAL A 239 -6.05 28.40 -19.41
C VAL A 239 -6.70 27.31 -18.55
N MET A 240 -6.11 26.13 -18.60
CA MET A 240 -6.51 24.98 -17.81
C MET A 240 -5.63 24.87 -16.55
N ARG A 241 -6.27 24.94 -15.38
CA ARG A 241 -5.67 24.63 -14.08
C ARG A 241 -5.97 23.18 -13.72
N ILE A 242 -4.94 22.44 -13.31
CA ILE A 242 -5.05 21.02 -12.96
C ILE A 242 -4.62 20.85 -11.51
N GLY A 243 -5.52 20.40 -10.65
CA GLY A 243 -5.24 20.03 -9.27
C GLY A 243 -5.41 18.54 -9.04
N LYS A 244 -4.60 17.96 -8.14
CA LYS A 244 -4.73 16.55 -7.75
C LYS A 244 -4.72 16.42 -6.24
N LEU A 245 -5.60 15.57 -5.71
CA LEU A 245 -5.65 15.24 -4.29
C LEU A 245 -5.62 13.73 -4.11
N HIS A 246 -4.58 13.23 -3.46
CA HIS A 246 -4.44 11.83 -3.07
C HIS A 246 -4.87 11.64 -1.61
N LEU A 247 -5.86 10.78 -1.39
CA LEU A 247 -6.38 10.41 -0.08
C LEU A 247 -6.01 8.96 0.17
N VAL A 248 -5.05 8.73 1.07
CA VAL A 248 -4.39 7.44 1.26
C VAL A 248 -4.75 6.82 2.62
N ASP A 249 -5.39 5.65 2.59
CA ASP A 249 -5.66 4.81 3.76
C ASP A 249 -4.66 3.65 3.76
N LEU A 250 -3.65 3.73 4.63
CA LEU A 250 -2.59 2.71 4.67
C LEU A 250 -3.06 1.46 5.43
N ALA A 251 -2.38 0.34 5.18
CA ALA A 251 -2.52 -0.89 5.96
C ALA A 251 -2.08 -0.69 7.42
N GLY A 252 -2.41 -1.64 8.28
CA GLY A 252 -1.93 -1.71 9.66
C GLY A 252 -0.40 -1.75 9.73
N SER A 253 0.17 -0.92 10.61
CA SER A 253 1.62 -0.81 10.82
C SER A 253 2.19 -1.85 11.80
N GLU A 254 1.34 -2.66 12.43
CA GLU A 254 1.76 -3.60 13.47
C GLU A 254 2.57 -4.78 12.94
N ASN A 255 3.44 -5.31 13.81
CA ASN A 255 4.25 -6.48 13.48
C ASN A 255 3.39 -7.74 13.26
N ALA A 256 3.67 -8.45 12.18
CA ALA A 256 2.94 -9.67 11.79
C ALA A 256 2.92 -10.76 12.88
N SER A 257 3.97 -10.82 13.71
CA SER A 257 4.09 -11.77 14.84
C SER A 257 3.01 -11.56 15.92
N LYS A 258 2.57 -10.31 16.17
CA LYS A 258 1.49 -10.00 17.11
C LYS A 258 0.09 -10.19 16.51
N SER A 259 -0.02 -10.32 15.18
CA SER A 259 -1.30 -10.46 14.46
C SER A 259 -1.92 -11.87 14.49
N GLY A 260 -1.42 -12.77 15.35
CA GLY A 260 -1.94 -14.14 15.49
C GLY A 260 -1.57 -15.08 14.34
N ALA A 261 -0.66 -14.67 13.45
CA ALA A 261 -0.17 -15.52 12.36
C ALA A 261 0.61 -16.75 12.87
N SER A 262 1.19 -16.68 14.08
CA SER A 262 1.87 -17.80 14.75
C SER A 262 0.90 -18.84 15.32
N ASP A 263 -0.26 -18.44 15.83
CA ASP A 263 -1.17 -19.37 16.53
C ASP A 263 -1.98 -20.27 15.59
N MET A 264 -2.08 -19.89 14.31
CA MET A 264 -2.70 -20.72 13.25
C MET A 264 -1.70 -21.53 12.43
N ALA A 265 -0.42 -21.56 12.81
CA ALA A 265 0.61 -22.36 12.13
C ALA A 265 0.39 -23.89 12.24
N ASN A 266 -0.55 -24.33 13.08
CA ASN A 266 -0.89 -25.75 13.28
C ASN A 266 -1.97 -26.30 12.32
N ARG A 267 -2.41 -25.55 11.31
CA ARG A 267 -3.41 -26.03 10.34
C ARG A 267 -2.93 -25.80 8.89
N ASN A 268 -2.35 -26.86 8.32
CA ASN A 268 -2.04 -27.09 6.89
C ASN A 268 -0.86 -26.30 6.28
N ALA A 269 0.21 -27.01 5.90
CA ALA A 269 1.47 -26.49 5.37
C ALA A 269 1.35 -25.58 4.11
N PHE A 270 0.31 -25.76 3.29
CA PHE A 270 0.15 -24.98 2.05
C PHE A 270 -0.41 -23.55 2.29
N GLY A 271 -1.23 -23.36 3.32
CA GLY A 271 -1.79 -22.04 3.68
C GLY A 271 -0.83 -21.15 4.47
N VAL A 272 0.09 -21.76 5.21
CA VAL A 272 1.08 -21.08 6.06
C VAL A 272 2.06 -20.26 5.21
N ASN A 273 2.61 -20.82 4.13
CA ASN A 273 3.56 -20.11 3.26
C ASN A 273 2.96 -18.89 2.58
N ARG A 274 1.68 -18.97 2.14
CA ARG A 274 0.98 -17.84 1.51
C ARG A 274 0.75 -16.69 2.50
N ARG A 275 0.34 -16.99 3.73
CA ARG A 275 0.10 -15.99 4.78
C ARG A 275 1.39 -15.36 5.31
N LEU A 276 2.48 -16.14 5.41
CA LEU A 276 3.80 -15.62 5.79
C LEU A 276 4.37 -14.68 4.70
N THR A 277 4.26 -15.07 3.43
CA THR A 277 4.70 -14.23 2.30
C THR A 277 3.87 -12.95 2.19
N GLU A 278 2.56 -13.05 2.39
CA GLU A 278 1.64 -11.90 2.45
C GLU A 278 2.01 -10.94 3.59
N ALA A 279 2.16 -11.44 4.81
CA ALA A 279 2.55 -10.64 5.97
C ALA A 279 3.92 -9.97 5.76
N SER A 280 4.87 -10.69 5.14
CA SER A 280 6.16 -10.14 4.73
C SER A 280 6.03 -9.01 3.72
N ASN A 281 5.15 -9.12 2.72
CA ASN A 281 4.99 -8.11 1.67
C ASN A 281 4.20 -6.87 2.12
N ILE A 282 3.23 -7.01 3.02
CA ILE A 282 2.53 -5.87 3.63
C ILE A 282 3.52 -5.07 4.46
N ASN A 283 4.26 -5.75 5.33
CA ASN A 283 5.30 -5.12 6.14
C ASN A 283 6.42 -4.57 5.26
N ARG A 284 6.73 -5.19 4.12
CA ARG A 284 7.68 -4.64 3.15
C ARG A 284 7.27 -3.25 2.68
N SER A 285 6.01 -3.03 2.28
CA SER A 285 5.57 -1.72 1.81
C SER A 285 5.70 -0.62 2.87
N LEU A 286 5.30 -0.89 4.12
CA LEU A 286 5.39 0.07 5.22
C LEU A 286 6.82 0.23 5.78
N LEU A 287 7.60 -0.85 5.83
CA LEU A 287 9.01 -0.81 6.20
C LEU A 287 9.81 0.00 5.18
N THR A 288 9.55 -0.22 3.88
CA THR A 288 10.15 0.57 2.80
C THR A 288 9.77 2.03 2.94
N LEU A 289 8.51 2.34 3.23
CA LEU A 289 8.05 3.71 3.48
C LEU A 289 8.80 4.35 4.67
N GLY A 290 9.01 3.61 5.77
CA GLY A 290 9.83 4.05 6.90
C GLY A 290 11.31 4.27 6.55
N ARG A 291 11.89 3.40 5.70
CA ARG A 291 13.25 3.56 5.15
C ARG A 291 13.37 4.77 4.23
N VAL A 292 12.37 5.04 3.40
CA VAL A 292 12.28 6.24 2.56
C VAL A 292 12.28 7.49 3.43
N ILE A 293 11.41 7.55 4.45
CA ILE A 293 11.36 8.69 5.38
C ILE A 293 12.71 8.92 6.05
N THR A 294 13.28 7.85 6.62
CA THR A 294 14.58 7.93 7.31
C THR A 294 15.68 8.41 6.36
N SER A 295 15.73 7.85 5.15
CA SER A 295 16.72 8.23 4.14
C SER A 295 16.59 9.69 3.70
N ILE A 296 15.36 10.21 3.56
CA ILE A 296 15.13 11.62 3.25
C ILE A 296 15.58 12.50 4.41
N THR A 297 15.21 12.14 5.65
CA THR A 297 15.57 12.95 6.84
C THR A 297 17.06 12.97 7.12
N GLU A 298 17.78 11.90 6.78
CA GLU A 298 19.24 11.79 6.91
C GLU A 298 19.99 12.38 5.70
N ASN A 299 19.28 12.89 4.70
CA ASN A 299 19.83 13.40 3.44
C ASN A 299 20.69 12.37 2.68
N ASN A 300 20.29 11.09 2.72
CA ASN A 300 20.95 10.06 1.95
C ASN A 300 20.79 10.33 0.44
N PRO A 301 21.85 10.15 -0.38
CA PRO A 301 21.82 10.49 -1.80
C PRO A 301 20.89 9.59 -2.61
N HIS A 302 20.71 8.33 -2.18
CA HIS A 302 19.82 7.38 -2.82
C HIS A 302 18.64 7.05 -1.92
N ILE A 303 17.44 7.42 -2.36
CA ILE A 303 16.19 7.13 -1.64
C ILE A 303 15.50 5.90 -2.27
N PRO A 304 15.18 4.84 -1.50
CA PRO A 304 14.74 3.55 -2.03
C PRO A 304 13.25 3.52 -2.45
N TYR A 305 12.76 4.51 -3.20
CA TYR A 305 11.35 4.55 -3.63
C TYR A 305 10.94 3.33 -4.45
N ARG A 306 11.88 2.73 -5.19
CA ARG A 306 11.62 1.61 -6.11
C ARG A 306 11.38 0.27 -5.42
N GLU A 307 11.68 0.15 -4.13
CA GLU A 307 11.60 -1.12 -3.40
C GLU A 307 10.16 -1.56 -3.09
N SER A 308 9.16 -0.66 -3.17
CA SER A 308 7.73 -0.97 -3.10
C SER A 308 6.92 -0.12 -4.08
N LYS A 309 5.84 -0.68 -4.63
CA LYS A 309 4.89 0.06 -5.47
C LYS A 309 4.27 1.25 -4.73
N LEU A 310 4.03 1.11 -3.42
CA LEU A 310 3.49 2.19 -2.59
C LEU A 310 4.42 3.40 -2.60
N THR A 311 5.70 3.20 -2.30
CA THR A 311 6.69 4.28 -2.25
C THR A 311 6.97 4.89 -3.61
N ARG A 312 6.80 4.13 -4.69
CA ARG A 312 6.84 4.68 -6.07
C ARG A 312 5.66 5.63 -6.29
N ILE A 313 4.43 5.20 -6.00
CA ILE A 313 3.23 6.06 -6.17
C ILE A 313 3.33 7.32 -5.31
N LEU A 314 3.90 7.21 -4.11
CA LEU A 314 4.01 8.31 -3.15
C LEU A 314 5.29 9.14 -3.28
N ARG A 315 6.11 8.90 -4.31
CA ARG A 315 7.41 9.57 -4.49
C ARG A 315 7.29 11.09 -4.45
N ASP A 316 6.30 11.65 -5.14
CA ASP A 316 6.09 13.10 -5.18
C ASP A 316 5.59 13.68 -3.85
N SER A 317 4.99 12.84 -3.00
CA SER A 317 4.46 13.23 -1.68
C SER A 317 5.53 13.28 -0.60
N LEU A 318 6.67 12.61 -0.78
CA LEU A 318 7.73 12.51 0.23
C LEU A 318 9.05 12.99 -0.37
N GLY A 319 9.40 14.26 -0.14
CA GLY A 319 10.58 14.91 -0.73
C GLY A 319 10.36 15.46 -2.13
N GLY A 320 9.12 15.51 -2.62
CA GLY A 320 8.77 15.92 -3.98
C GLY A 320 7.98 17.24 -4.06
N ARG A 321 7.11 17.32 -5.08
CA ARG A 321 6.39 18.54 -5.50
C ARG A 321 4.97 18.68 -4.93
N THR A 322 4.60 17.86 -3.95
CA THR A 322 3.23 17.77 -3.44
C THR A 322 3.12 18.34 -2.03
N LYS A 323 2.03 19.05 -1.73
CA LYS A 323 1.71 19.44 -0.34
C LYS A 323 1.24 18.19 0.40
N THR A 324 1.82 17.89 1.55
CA THR A 324 1.61 16.58 2.17
C THR A 324 1.36 16.69 3.67
N CYS A 325 0.37 15.95 4.15
CA CYS A 325 0.17 15.73 5.56
C CYS A 325 -0.03 14.27 5.92
N ILE A 326 0.35 13.92 7.15
CA ILE A 326 0.18 12.59 7.74
C ILE A 326 -0.67 12.72 8.99
N ILE A 327 -1.70 11.88 9.08
CA ILE A 327 -2.54 11.70 10.25
C ILE A 327 -2.17 10.35 10.88
N GLY A 328 -1.44 10.40 12.00
CA GLY A 328 -1.13 9.26 12.84
C GLY A 328 -2.33 8.91 13.72
N THR A 329 -2.99 7.79 13.46
CA THR A 329 -4.11 7.30 14.29
C THR A 329 -3.59 6.35 15.35
N ILE A 330 -3.87 6.63 16.62
CA ILE A 330 -3.30 5.89 17.76
C ILE A 330 -4.36 5.46 18.77
N SER A 331 -4.00 4.46 19.58
CA SER A 331 -4.81 4.00 20.71
C SER A 331 -4.21 4.52 22.03
N PRO A 332 -5.00 5.07 22.96
CA PRO A 332 -4.52 5.43 24.29
C PRO A 332 -4.40 4.22 25.23
N ALA A 333 -4.59 3.00 24.73
CA ALA A 333 -4.60 1.78 25.53
C ALA A 333 -3.19 1.28 25.89
N GLN A 334 -2.99 0.82 27.13
CA GLN A 334 -1.73 0.22 27.59
C GLN A 334 -1.29 -0.98 26.75
N SER A 335 -2.23 -1.80 26.28
CA SER A 335 -1.93 -2.97 25.44
C SER A 335 -1.29 -2.62 24.10
N ASN A 336 -1.42 -1.36 23.66
CA ASN A 336 -0.99 -0.89 22.34
C ASN A 336 0.12 0.16 22.44
N LEU A 337 0.80 0.26 23.60
CA LEU A 337 1.80 1.29 23.85
C LEU A 337 2.94 1.24 22.83
N ASP A 338 3.58 0.08 22.62
CA ASP A 338 4.69 -0.08 21.66
C ASP A 338 4.35 0.41 20.24
N GLU A 339 3.13 0.09 19.80
CA GLU A 339 2.63 0.39 18.45
C GLU A 339 2.24 1.87 18.33
N THR A 340 1.75 2.44 19.42
CA THR A 340 1.49 3.87 19.54
C THR A 340 2.80 4.65 19.49
N GLU A 341 3.81 4.27 20.26
CA GLU A 341 5.14 4.89 20.20
C GLU A 341 5.76 4.78 18.80
N SER A 342 5.63 3.62 18.16
CA SER A 342 6.09 3.43 16.77
C SER A 342 5.41 4.40 15.80
N THR A 343 4.10 4.55 15.92
CA THR A 343 3.30 5.50 15.11
C THR A 343 3.71 6.96 15.37
N LEU A 344 3.90 7.33 16.64
CA LEU A 344 4.32 8.68 17.04
C LEU A 344 5.71 9.03 16.50
N ASN A 345 6.67 8.12 16.66
CA ASN A 345 8.03 8.28 16.14
C ASN A 345 8.04 8.43 14.62
N TYR A 346 7.21 7.64 13.93
CA TYR A 346 7.08 7.70 12.48
C TYR A 346 6.55 9.07 12.02
N ALA A 347 5.44 9.54 12.58
CA ALA A 347 4.85 10.83 12.25
C ALA A 347 5.81 12.00 12.58
N TYR A 348 6.51 11.90 13.71
CA TYR A 348 7.50 12.90 14.13
C TYR A 348 8.69 12.99 13.17
N LYS A 349 9.23 11.84 12.72
CA LYS A 349 10.28 11.81 11.70
C LYS A 349 9.79 12.40 10.38
N ALA A 350 8.60 11.99 9.93
CA ALA A 350 8.05 12.43 8.66
C ALA A 350 7.86 13.95 8.58
N ARG A 351 7.54 14.61 9.71
CA ARG A 351 7.47 16.08 9.81
C ARG A 351 8.76 16.80 9.37
N SER A 352 9.92 16.15 9.47
CA SER A 352 11.20 16.74 9.08
C SER A 352 11.47 16.69 7.57
N ILE A 353 10.59 16.02 6.80
CA ILE A 353 10.68 15.95 5.35
C ILE A 353 10.29 17.30 4.75
N LYS A 354 11.13 17.78 3.85
CA LYS A 354 10.95 19.03 3.11
C LYS A 354 10.45 18.73 1.70
N ASN A 355 9.24 19.19 1.38
CA ASN A 355 8.69 19.18 0.04
C ASN A 355 8.85 20.56 -0.61
N LYS A 356 8.82 20.61 -1.95
CA LYS A 356 8.82 21.85 -2.74
C LYS A 356 7.56 21.89 -3.59
N PRO A 357 6.40 22.24 -3.01
CA PRO A 357 5.14 22.22 -3.75
C PRO A 357 5.17 23.18 -4.93
N GLU A 358 4.83 22.65 -6.09
CA GLU A 358 4.79 23.41 -7.34
C GLU A 358 3.36 23.40 -7.86
N LYS A 359 2.90 24.56 -8.33
CA LYS A 359 1.63 24.66 -9.01
C LYS A 359 1.81 24.07 -10.40
N ASN A 360 0.91 23.17 -10.80
CA ASN A 360 0.94 22.60 -12.14
C ASN A 360 0.86 23.72 -13.19
N ARG A 361 1.64 23.59 -14.27
CA ARG A 361 1.66 24.58 -15.34
C ARG A 361 0.27 24.73 -15.92
N ASN A 362 -0.18 25.98 -16.05
CA ASN A 362 -1.39 26.31 -16.80
C ASN A 362 -1.16 25.91 -18.27
N ILE A 363 -2.00 25.02 -18.78
CA ILE A 363 -1.95 24.59 -20.19
C ILE A 363 -2.92 25.49 -20.94
N SER A 364 -2.51 26.07 -22.07
CA SER A 364 -3.47 26.83 -22.89
C SER A 364 -4.47 25.88 -23.52
N ASP A 365 -5.68 26.36 -23.78
CA ASP A 365 -6.70 25.57 -24.45
C ASP A 365 -6.20 24.94 -25.76
N LYS A 366 -5.39 25.65 -26.54
CA LYS A 366 -4.80 25.11 -27.78
C LYS A 366 -3.84 23.98 -27.50
N GLU A 367 -2.93 24.12 -26.53
CA GLU A 367 -1.97 23.09 -26.15
C GLU A 367 -2.70 21.85 -25.59
N PHE A 368 -3.76 22.07 -24.80
CA PHE A 368 -4.59 20.98 -24.28
C PHE A 368 -5.33 20.24 -25.41
N MET A 369 -5.98 20.98 -26.32
CA MET A 369 -6.65 20.40 -27.47
C MET A 369 -5.69 19.62 -28.37
N GLN A 370 -4.48 20.13 -28.61
CA GLN A 370 -3.45 19.40 -29.36
C GLN A 370 -3.06 18.07 -28.70
N VAL A 371 -2.90 18.05 -27.36
CA VAL A 371 -2.61 16.82 -26.62
C VAL A 371 -3.78 15.83 -26.70
N VAL A 372 -5.02 16.32 -26.59
CA VAL A 372 -6.23 15.50 -26.69
C VAL A 372 -6.40 14.96 -28.11
N ASP A 373 -6.24 15.79 -29.13
CA ASP A 373 -6.34 15.42 -30.55
C ASP A 373 -5.25 14.43 -30.95
N GLY A 374 -4.04 14.59 -30.40
CA GLY A 374 -2.96 13.62 -30.54
C GLY A 374 -3.33 12.26 -29.93
N LYS A 375 -3.92 12.25 -28.72
CA LYS A 375 -4.42 11.01 -28.09
C LYS A 375 -5.57 10.39 -28.87
N ILE A 376 -6.53 11.18 -29.34
CA ILE A 376 -7.64 10.70 -30.16
C ILE A 376 -7.12 10.10 -31.46
N SER A 377 -6.15 10.75 -32.11
CA SER A 377 -5.52 10.25 -33.34
C SER A 377 -4.78 8.94 -33.09
N HIS A 378 -4.03 8.84 -31.99
CA HIS A 378 -3.34 7.61 -31.61
C HIS A 378 -4.32 6.47 -31.29
N LEU A 379 -5.36 6.74 -30.50
CA LEU A 379 -6.39 5.76 -30.17
C LEU A 379 -7.19 5.33 -31.40
N LYS A 380 -7.52 6.26 -32.31
CA LYS A 380 -8.16 5.93 -33.59
C LYS A 380 -7.25 5.03 -34.42
N HIS A 381 -5.96 5.35 -34.52
CA HIS A 381 -5.00 4.52 -35.23
C HIS A 381 -4.88 3.12 -34.61
N GLU A 382 -4.81 3.02 -33.27
CA GLU A 382 -4.77 1.74 -32.55
C GLU A 382 -6.06 0.93 -32.81
N LEU A 383 -7.22 1.59 -32.79
CA LEU A 383 -8.52 0.97 -33.01
C LEU A 383 -8.71 0.54 -34.48
N ASP A 384 -8.23 1.34 -35.44
CA ASP A 384 -8.21 0.99 -36.86
C ASP A 384 -7.24 -0.15 -37.14
N SER A 385 -6.06 -0.17 -36.50
CA SER A 385 -5.10 -1.28 -36.57
C SER A 385 -5.69 -2.58 -36.02
N LEU A 386 -6.44 -2.51 -34.92
CA LEU A 386 -7.15 -3.65 -34.33
C LEU A 386 -8.34 -4.10 -35.19
N ARG A 387 -9.05 -3.18 -35.85
CA ARG A 387 -10.21 -3.48 -36.71
C ARG A 387 -9.82 -4.05 -38.08
N GLN A 388 -8.67 -3.65 -38.62
CA GLN A 388 -8.24 -4.08 -39.94
C GLN A 388 -7.66 -5.50 -39.96
N ALA A 389 -7.37 -6.11 -38.81
CA ALA A 389 -6.83 -7.46 -38.72
C ALA A 389 -5.66 -7.74 -39.70
N GLU A 390 -4.86 -6.72 -40.01
CA GLU A 390 -3.49 -6.90 -40.51
C GLU A 390 -2.58 -6.78 -39.29
N GLY A 391 -2.01 -7.92 -38.90
CA GLY A 391 -1.14 -8.03 -37.74
C GLY A 391 -0.03 -6.99 -37.77
N PHE A 392 0.21 -6.38 -36.60
CA PHE A 392 1.46 -5.79 -36.15
C PHE A 392 2.46 -5.41 -37.26
N TYR A 393 2.52 -4.12 -37.63
CA TYR A 393 3.62 -3.63 -38.47
C TYR A 393 4.90 -3.55 -37.64
N ILE A 394 5.67 -4.64 -37.68
CA ILE A 394 7.04 -4.71 -37.19
C ILE A 394 7.93 -4.35 -38.38
N SER A 395 8.85 -3.39 -38.22
CA SER A 395 9.82 -3.10 -39.29
C SER A 395 10.57 -4.39 -39.66
N THR A 396 10.96 -4.57 -40.93
CA THR A 396 11.67 -5.79 -41.36
C THR A 396 12.89 -6.09 -40.48
N GLU A 397 13.60 -5.06 -40.05
CA GLU A 397 14.75 -5.14 -39.15
C GLU A 397 14.36 -5.65 -37.75
N THR A 398 13.25 -5.15 -37.19
CA THR A 398 12.73 -5.61 -35.89
C THR A 398 12.10 -7.02 -35.96
N SER A 399 11.60 -7.43 -37.14
CA SER A 399 11.06 -8.77 -37.36
C SER A 399 12.18 -9.80 -37.39
N GLU A 400 13.28 -9.49 -38.07
CA GLU A 400 14.48 -10.31 -38.09
C GLU A 400 15.11 -10.44 -36.69
N GLU A 401 15.20 -9.34 -35.93
CA GLU A 401 15.65 -9.40 -34.53
C GLU A 401 14.72 -10.25 -33.66
N MET A 402 13.40 -10.14 -33.84
CA MET A 402 12.43 -10.89 -33.05
C MET A 402 12.48 -12.39 -33.37
N VAL A 403 12.62 -12.76 -34.64
CA VAL A 403 12.82 -14.15 -35.08
C VAL A 403 14.14 -14.70 -34.52
N SER A 404 15.23 -13.93 -34.59
CA SER A 404 16.51 -14.31 -33.99
C SER A 404 16.38 -14.53 -32.48
N ARG A 405 15.65 -13.66 -31.78
CA ARG A 405 15.44 -13.77 -30.34
C ARG A 405 14.56 -14.95 -29.95
N VAL A 406 13.55 -15.27 -30.76
CA VAL A 406 12.73 -16.48 -30.59
C VAL A 406 13.60 -17.73 -30.74
N GLN A 407 14.47 -17.77 -31.76
CA GLN A 407 15.40 -18.90 -31.96
C GLN A 407 16.38 -19.06 -30.78
N GLU A 408 16.89 -17.96 -30.23
CA GLU A 408 17.75 -17.97 -29.03
C GLU A 408 17.01 -18.49 -27.80
N LEU A 409 15.74 -18.09 -27.62
CA LEU A 409 14.90 -18.52 -26.52
C LEU A 409 14.55 -20.00 -26.63
N GLU A 410 14.24 -20.51 -27.82
CA GLU A 410 14.01 -21.94 -28.08
C GLU A 410 15.25 -22.77 -27.74
N ASN A 411 16.44 -22.30 -28.12
CA ASN A 411 17.70 -22.96 -27.77
C ASN A 411 17.97 -22.93 -26.26
N CYS A 412 17.69 -21.81 -25.58
CA CYS A 412 17.79 -21.73 -24.12
C CYS A 412 16.81 -22.67 -23.42
N LEU A 413 15.57 -22.77 -23.92
CA LEU A 413 14.54 -23.65 -23.38
C LEU A 413 15.00 -25.11 -23.48
N LYS A 414 15.51 -25.52 -24.66
CA LYS A 414 16.03 -26.86 -24.89
C LYS A 414 17.19 -27.21 -23.95
N ASN A 415 18.15 -26.30 -23.78
CA ASN A 415 19.25 -26.49 -22.83
C ASN A 415 18.74 -26.63 -21.38
N SER A 416 17.75 -25.81 -21.00
CA SER A 416 17.15 -25.88 -19.66
C SER A 416 16.39 -27.18 -19.43
N GLU A 417 15.72 -27.74 -20.44
CA GLU A 417 15.05 -29.04 -20.37
C GLU A 417 16.07 -30.18 -20.21
N GLU A 418 17.19 -30.13 -20.94
CA GLU A 418 18.28 -31.09 -20.78
C GLU A 418 18.87 -31.06 -19.36
N ASP A 419 19.09 -29.87 -18.81
CA ASP A 419 19.61 -29.71 -17.45
C ASP A 419 18.59 -30.14 -16.38
N TYR A 420 17.30 -29.86 -16.59
CA TYR A 420 16.24 -30.37 -15.74
C TYR A 420 16.21 -31.91 -15.75
N ASN A 421 16.34 -32.53 -16.91
CA ASN A 421 16.35 -33.98 -17.04
C ASN A 421 17.57 -34.60 -16.33
N LYS A 422 18.77 -34.04 -16.50
CA LYS A 422 19.97 -34.46 -15.76
C LYS A 422 19.76 -34.34 -14.24
N LEU A 423 19.20 -33.22 -13.78
CA LEU A 423 18.94 -32.99 -12.37
C LEU A 423 17.92 -33.98 -11.81
N ASN A 424 16.87 -34.29 -12.58
CA ASN A 424 15.85 -35.26 -12.20
C ASN A 424 16.40 -36.68 -12.11
N THR A 425 17.31 -37.09 -13.00
CA THR A 425 18.02 -38.37 -12.90
C THR A 425 18.82 -38.46 -11.61
N VAL A 426 19.63 -37.42 -11.30
CA VAL A 426 20.41 -37.37 -10.05
C VAL A 426 19.50 -37.39 -8.81
N TYR A 427 18.36 -36.72 -8.87
CA TYR A 427 17.37 -36.72 -7.78
C TYR A 427 16.83 -38.14 -7.52
N LEU A 428 16.46 -38.87 -8.57
CA LEU A 428 15.97 -40.26 -8.46
C LEU A 428 17.05 -41.20 -7.91
N GLU A 429 18.30 -41.09 -8.38
CA GLU A 429 19.42 -41.86 -7.84
C GLU A 429 19.63 -41.61 -6.34
N LYS A 430 19.59 -40.34 -5.91
CA LYS A 430 19.69 -39.99 -4.48
C LYS A 430 18.52 -40.53 -3.67
N GLN A 431 17.32 -40.57 -4.25
CA GLN A 431 16.14 -41.12 -3.57
C GLN A 431 16.28 -42.62 -3.32
N GLU A 432 16.85 -43.37 -4.27
CA GLU A 432 17.14 -44.79 -4.11
C GLU A 432 18.24 -45.04 -3.07
N ILE A 433 19.33 -44.26 -3.10
CA ILE A 433 20.37 -44.32 -2.06
C ILE A 433 19.77 -44.05 -0.68
N PHE A 434 18.91 -43.04 -0.55
CA PHE A 434 18.27 -42.72 0.72
C PHE A 434 17.39 -43.87 1.24
N LYS A 435 16.63 -44.55 0.36
CA LYS A 435 15.86 -45.74 0.74
C LYS A 435 16.76 -46.85 1.26
N GLN A 436 17.85 -47.16 0.54
CA GLN A 436 18.81 -48.18 0.95
C GLN A 436 19.43 -47.86 2.31
N LEU A 437 19.85 -46.61 2.52
CA LEU A 437 20.42 -46.16 3.79
C LEU A 437 19.42 -46.30 4.94
N ASN A 438 18.15 -46.01 4.70
CA ASN A 438 17.10 -46.12 5.71
C ASN A 438 16.81 -47.59 6.07
N THR A 439 16.87 -48.50 5.10
CA THR A 439 16.76 -49.94 5.35
C THR A 439 17.96 -50.49 6.14
N ASP A 440 19.18 -50.06 5.81
CA ASP A 440 20.40 -50.46 6.52
C ASP A 440 20.40 -49.91 7.96
N TYR A 441 19.99 -48.66 8.14
CA TYR A 441 19.80 -48.05 9.46
C TYR A 441 18.77 -48.81 10.29
N GLY A 442 17.65 -49.23 9.70
CA GLY A 442 16.64 -50.06 10.38
C GLY A 442 17.21 -51.41 10.83
N SER A 443 18.04 -52.04 9.99
CA SER A 443 18.68 -53.33 10.29
C SER A 443 19.69 -53.19 11.43
N LYS A 444 20.51 -52.14 11.43
CA LYS A 444 21.44 -51.86 12.55
C LYS A 444 20.74 -51.53 13.86
N CYS A 445 19.59 -50.84 13.82
CA CYS A 445 18.79 -50.60 15.02
C CYS A 445 18.32 -51.92 15.66
N LEU A 446 17.84 -52.87 14.84
CA LEU A 446 17.44 -54.20 15.29
C LEU A 446 18.60 -54.99 15.89
N GLU A 447 19.77 -54.95 15.24
CA GLU A 447 20.97 -55.61 15.73
C GLU A 447 21.43 -55.02 17.08
N TYR A 448 21.43 -53.69 17.20
CA TYR A 448 21.73 -53.00 18.45
C TYR A 448 20.75 -53.38 19.57
N ASP A 449 19.45 -53.43 19.29
CA ASP A 449 18.43 -53.83 20.28
C ASP A 449 18.61 -55.27 20.74
N ASN A 450 18.98 -56.18 19.83
CA ASN A 450 19.27 -57.58 20.15
C ASN A 450 20.54 -57.70 21.01
N LEU A 451 21.61 -56.99 20.66
CA LEU A 451 22.85 -56.97 21.44
C LEU A 451 22.61 -56.40 22.84
N LYS A 452 21.82 -55.32 22.93
CA LYS A 452 21.42 -54.70 24.21
C LYS A 452 20.62 -55.66 25.09
N LYS A 453 19.70 -56.45 24.51
CA LYS A 453 18.95 -57.49 25.23
C LYS A 453 19.88 -58.62 25.73
N SER A 454 20.80 -59.08 24.88
CA SER A 454 21.79 -60.10 25.24
C SER A 454 22.68 -59.60 26.39
N PHE A 455 23.26 -58.41 26.26
CA PHE A 455 24.08 -57.79 27.30
C PHE A 455 23.34 -57.64 28.64
N ASN A 456 22.09 -57.17 28.61
CA ASN A 456 21.27 -57.07 29.82
C ASN A 456 20.96 -58.43 30.47
N THR A 457 20.88 -59.49 29.67
CA THR A 457 20.64 -60.86 30.16
C THR A 457 21.89 -61.41 30.82
N GLU A 458 23.06 -61.28 30.18
CA GLU A 458 24.35 -61.65 30.77
C GLU A 458 24.63 -60.85 32.04
N MET A 459 24.40 -59.53 32.04
CA MET A 459 24.59 -58.69 33.22
C MET A 459 23.73 -59.15 34.40
N LYS A 460 22.50 -59.61 34.16
CA LYS A 460 21.64 -60.21 35.21
C LYS A 460 22.19 -61.55 35.69
N SER A 461 22.71 -62.39 34.79
CA SER A 461 23.34 -63.66 35.15
C SER A 461 24.56 -63.46 36.05
N TYR A 462 25.48 -62.57 35.65
CA TYR A 462 26.67 -62.26 36.44
C TYR A 462 26.33 -61.65 37.81
N LYS A 463 25.33 -60.76 37.88
CA LYS A 463 24.83 -60.26 39.19
C LYS A 463 24.29 -61.38 40.06
N GLY A 464 23.51 -62.31 39.49
CA GLY A 464 22.99 -63.47 40.21
C GLY A 464 24.10 -64.42 40.71
N GLU A 465 25.16 -64.61 39.94
CA GLU A 465 26.33 -65.39 40.36
C GLU A 465 27.15 -64.68 41.46
N LEU A 466 27.36 -63.36 41.33
CA LEU A 466 28.01 -62.55 42.36
C LEU A 466 27.24 -62.60 43.69
N ASP A 467 25.90 -62.48 43.64
CA ASP A 467 25.06 -62.58 44.83
C ASP A 467 25.14 -63.96 45.48
N ARG A 468 25.28 -65.03 44.68
CA ARG A 468 25.50 -66.41 45.18
C ARG A 468 26.88 -66.60 45.81
N LEU A 469 27.92 -65.99 45.26
CA LEU A 469 29.28 -66.05 45.81
C LEU A 469 29.48 -65.17 47.06
N SER A 470 28.58 -64.20 47.29
CA SER A 470 28.60 -63.33 48.46
C SER A 470 27.92 -63.90 49.72
N LYS A 471 27.21 -65.04 49.57
CA LYS A 471 26.62 -65.82 50.67
C LYS A 471 27.47 -67.03 50.97
#